data_AF-A0A7S1MVY2-F1
#
_entry.id   AF-A0A7S1MVY2-F1
#
_cell.length_a   1.000
_cell.length_b   1.000
_cell.length_c   1.000
_cell.angle_alpha   90.00
_cell.angle_beta   90.00
_cell.angle_gamma   90.00
#
_symmetry.space_group_name_H-M   'P 1'
#
loop_
_entity.id
_entity.type
_entity.pdbx_description
1 polymer ?
#
loop_
_entity_poly.entity_id
_entity_poly.type
_entity_poly.pdbx_seq_one_letter_code
_entity_poly.pdbx_strand_id
1 'polypeptide(L)'
;GRDSLVLTSKRVLVIDVQGFTGRRIAYESTPYSSIRAFSVESAGTFDRDAELKIHTRNHWTRSTIAQDLRKGRADILAIQSYLASQVIGKDDGTSAVGPDPVPSQFPTSVGGVEGFLGWLGDDAHQIDAQTVNERLHNDTPILLPDEVVDVAFKCGRDMYVHTSKRMLFVDVQGWTGKKVEYQSVPLKFCTGFEVETAGYLDRDCDIRVHVDCPNLSLIKQDIRSNSVDVFQLQNTLAAKLAQFPQLF
;
A
#
# COMPACT_ATOMS: atom_id res chain seq x y z
N GLY A 1 -1.81 1.75 -23.12
CA GLY A 1 -2.05 2.72 -24.20
C GLY A 1 -0.77 2.94 -24.98
N ARG A 2 -0.64 4.07 -25.67
CA ARG A 2 0.67 4.59 -26.15
C ARG A 2 1.47 5.21 -25.00
N ASP A 3 0.77 5.54 -23.92
CA ASP A 3 1.34 6.19 -22.75
C ASP A 3 2.15 5.19 -21.94
N SER A 4 3.21 5.67 -21.31
CA SER A 4 4.17 4.86 -20.57
C SER A 4 4.44 5.49 -19.21
N LEU A 5 4.47 4.67 -18.17
CA LEU A 5 4.93 5.03 -16.85
C LEU A 5 6.31 4.40 -16.63
N VAL A 6 7.30 5.23 -16.32
CA VAL A 6 8.69 4.81 -16.11
C VAL A 6 9.09 5.10 -14.67
N LEU A 7 9.44 4.05 -13.94
CA LEU A 7 10.02 4.14 -12.60
C LEU A 7 11.53 4.33 -12.72
N THR A 8 12.02 5.52 -12.37
CA THR A 8 13.46 5.85 -12.38
C THR A 8 14.03 5.77 -10.96
N SER A 9 15.31 6.09 -10.76
CA SER A 9 15.89 6.17 -9.41
C SER A 9 15.43 7.39 -8.60
N LYS A 10 14.76 8.39 -9.19
CA LYS A 10 14.39 9.64 -8.50
C LYS A 10 12.91 10.01 -8.58
N ARG A 11 12.21 9.48 -9.58
CA ARG A 11 10.85 9.88 -9.92
C ARG A 11 10.09 8.82 -10.67
N VAL A 12 8.77 8.97 -10.64
CA VAL A 12 7.86 8.40 -11.63
C VAL A 12 7.78 9.37 -12.80
N LEU A 13 8.09 8.89 -14.00
CA LEU A 13 7.99 9.67 -15.24
C LEU A 13 6.83 9.13 -16.08
N VAL A 14 5.79 9.92 -16.25
CA VAL A 14 4.66 9.62 -17.14
C VAL A 14 4.92 10.27 -18.49
N ILE A 15 4.86 9.47 -19.54
CA ILE A 15 5.02 9.89 -20.94
C ILE A 15 3.68 9.66 -21.62
N ASP A 16 2.97 10.73 -21.95
CA ASP A 16 1.64 10.71 -22.55
C ASP A 16 1.73 11.17 -24.01
N VAL A 17 1.29 10.30 -24.93
CA VAL A 17 1.32 10.57 -26.38
C VAL A 17 -0.05 11.07 -26.83
N GLN A 18 -0.14 12.38 -27.00
CA GLN A 18 -1.37 13.11 -27.23
C GLN A 18 -1.71 13.31 -28.71
N GLY A 19 -3.01 13.45 -28.98
CA GLY A 19 -3.56 13.79 -30.28
C GLY A 19 -3.61 12.63 -31.28
N PHE A 20 -4.35 12.85 -32.37
CA PHE A 20 -4.61 11.86 -33.41
C PHE A 20 -3.32 11.45 -34.16
N THR A 21 -2.40 12.41 -34.36
CA THR A 21 -1.11 12.18 -35.05
C THR A 21 -0.01 11.60 -34.15
N GLY A 22 -0.20 11.63 -32.82
CA GLY A 22 0.80 11.19 -31.85
C GLY A 22 2.09 12.02 -31.80
N ARG A 23 2.11 13.22 -32.40
CA ARG A 23 3.31 14.08 -32.46
C ARG A 23 3.52 14.93 -31.20
N ARG A 24 2.49 15.13 -30.40
CA ARG A 24 2.58 15.87 -29.14
C ARG A 24 2.80 14.87 -28.01
N ILE A 25 3.91 15.02 -27.30
CA ILE A 25 4.23 14.17 -26.16
C ILE A 25 4.32 15.05 -24.92
N ALA A 26 3.56 14.70 -23.88
CA ALA A 26 3.67 15.32 -22.57
C ALA A 26 4.55 14.45 -21.66
N TYR A 27 5.50 15.08 -20.99
CA TYR A 27 6.36 14.44 -20.00
C TYR A 27 6.03 15.01 -18.63
N GLU A 28 5.68 14.15 -17.69
CA GLU A 28 5.42 14.54 -16.32
C GLU A 28 6.29 13.76 -15.35
N SER A 29 6.94 14.50 -14.46
CA SER A 29 7.87 13.95 -13.48
C SER A 29 7.33 14.14 -12.07
N THR A 30 7.10 13.05 -11.36
CA THR A 30 6.69 13.04 -9.94
C THR A 30 7.81 12.46 -9.08
N PRO A 31 8.58 13.29 -8.36
CA PRO A 31 9.61 12.82 -7.44
C PRO A 31 9.02 11.91 -6.35
N TYR A 32 9.78 10.90 -5.92
CA TYR A 32 9.30 9.98 -4.86
C TYR A 32 8.98 10.68 -3.54
N SER A 33 9.67 11.79 -3.22
CA SER A 33 9.39 12.63 -2.05
C SER A 33 8.01 13.30 -2.06
N SER A 34 7.34 13.36 -3.22
CA SER A 34 5.98 13.88 -3.36
C SER A 34 4.91 12.80 -3.26
N ILE A 35 5.29 11.53 -3.24
CA ILE A 35 4.35 10.41 -3.08
C ILE A 35 4.01 10.27 -1.60
N ARG A 36 2.73 10.05 -1.33
CA ARG A 36 2.13 9.96 0.02
C ARG A 36 1.50 8.61 0.29
N ALA A 37 1.00 7.95 -0.74
CA ALA A 37 0.57 6.56 -0.70
C ALA A 37 0.69 5.93 -2.08
N PHE A 38 0.69 4.61 -2.14
CA PHE A 38 0.63 3.88 -3.40
C PHE A 38 -0.08 2.54 -3.19
N SER A 39 -0.72 2.04 -4.23
CA SER A 39 -1.28 0.70 -4.24
C SER A 39 -0.97 -0.01 -5.55
N VAL A 40 -0.80 -1.33 -5.45
CA VAL A 40 -0.80 -2.19 -6.62
C VAL A 40 -1.87 -3.24 -6.44
N GLU A 41 -2.65 -3.44 -7.49
CA GLU A 41 -3.83 -4.27 -7.51
C GLU A 41 -3.65 -5.40 -8.53
N SER A 42 -3.89 -6.64 -8.10
CA SER A 42 -3.75 -7.79 -8.98
C SER A 42 -4.85 -7.84 -10.03
N ALA A 43 -4.60 -8.52 -11.16
CA ALA A 43 -5.65 -8.77 -12.14
C ALA A 43 -6.71 -9.74 -11.60
N GLY A 44 -7.98 -9.51 -11.92
CA GLY A 44 -9.10 -10.35 -11.53
C GLY A 44 -9.35 -11.54 -12.47
N THR A 45 -10.54 -12.15 -12.33
CA THR A 45 -10.98 -13.26 -13.20
C THR A 45 -11.50 -12.77 -14.55
N PHE A 46 -12.28 -11.68 -14.55
CA PHE A 46 -12.95 -11.12 -15.73
C PHE A 46 -12.32 -9.81 -16.18
N ASP A 47 -11.89 -8.98 -15.23
CA ASP A 47 -11.06 -7.81 -15.51
C ASP A 47 -9.59 -8.24 -15.56
N ARG A 48 -8.97 -8.03 -16.73
CA ARG A 48 -7.70 -8.65 -17.09
C ARG A 48 -6.49 -7.83 -16.69
N ASP A 49 -6.65 -6.57 -16.37
CA ASP A 49 -5.52 -5.71 -16.09
C ASP A 49 -5.33 -5.56 -14.57
N ALA A 50 -4.07 -5.59 -14.15
CA ALA A 50 -3.65 -5.12 -12.84
C ALA A 50 -3.60 -3.60 -12.87
N GLU A 51 -3.59 -2.94 -11.72
CA GLU A 51 -3.55 -1.47 -11.66
C GLU A 51 -2.49 -1.01 -10.66
N LEU A 52 -1.72 0.02 -11.03
CA LEU A 52 -0.88 0.79 -10.12
C LEU A 52 -1.54 2.14 -9.85
N LYS A 53 -1.76 2.48 -8.58
CA LYS A 53 -2.21 3.82 -8.15
C LYS A 53 -1.14 4.47 -7.27
N ILE A 54 -0.88 5.75 -7.52
CA ILE A 54 0.07 6.56 -6.76
C ILE A 54 -0.65 7.82 -6.32
N HIS A 55 -0.68 8.05 -5.01
CA HIS A 55 -1.23 9.26 -4.42
C HIS A 55 -0.09 10.21 -4.06
N THR A 56 -0.24 11.47 -4.44
CA THR A 56 0.78 12.50 -4.23
C THR A 56 0.27 13.57 -3.28
N ARG A 57 1.17 14.44 -2.80
CA ARG A 57 0.82 15.65 -2.04
C ARG A 57 0.19 16.76 -2.88
N ASN A 58 -0.03 16.56 -4.18
CA ASN A 58 -0.59 17.60 -5.05
C ASN A 58 -2.10 17.73 -4.83
N HIS A 59 -2.61 18.96 -4.71
CA HIS A 59 -4.01 19.22 -4.31
C HIS A 59 -5.04 19.13 -5.44
N TRP A 60 -4.64 19.19 -6.71
CA TRP A 60 -5.59 19.26 -7.84
C TRP A 60 -5.28 18.21 -8.91
N THR A 61 -4.59 18.62 -9.97
CA THR A 61 -4.13 17.69 -11.00
C THR A 61 -3.04 16.80 -10.42
N ARG A 62 -3.08 15.52 -10.79
CA ARG A 62 -2.02 14.55 -10.43
C ARG A 62 -1.90 14.31 -8.93
N SER A 63 -2.99 14.56 -8.18
CA SER A 63 -3.18 14.02 -6.84
C SER A 63 -3.18 12.49 -6.87
N THR A 64 -3.76 11.88 -7.91
CA THR A 64 -3.62 10.46 -8.25
C THR A 64 -2.96 10.28 -9.61
N ILE A 65 -2.05 9.32 -9.71
CA ILE A 65 -1.55 8.75 -10.97
C ILE A 65 -1.98 7.28 -10.99
N ALA A 66 -2.75 6.88 -12.00
CA ALA A 66 -3.21 5.52 -12.19
C ALA A 66 -2.65 4.96 -13.51
N GLN A 67 -2.23 3.70 -13.50
CA GLN A 67 -1.69 3.02 -14.67
C GLN A 67 -2.15 1.57 -14.71
N ASP A 68 -2.88 1.22 -15.78
CA ASP A 68 -3.21 -0.17 -16.10
C ASP A 68 -1.95 -0.94 -16.48
N LEU A 69 -1.80 -2.11 -15.87
CA LEU A 69 -0.72 -3.06 -16.05
C LEU A 69 -1.28 -4.32 -16.69
N ARG A 70 -0.88 -4.60 -17.94
CA ARG A 70 -1.34 -5.79 -18.63
C ARG A 70 -0.91 -7.06 -17.90
N LYS A 71 -1.85 -7.96 -17.60
CA LYS A 71 -1.56 -9.23 -16.93
C LYS A 71 -0.47 -10.02 -17.64
N GLY A 72 0.45 -10.56 -16.84
CA GLY A 72 1.61 -11.32 -17.31
C GLY A 72 2.70 -10.50 -18.01
N ARG A 73 2.56 -9.17 -18.07
CA ARG A 73 3.59 -8.26 -18.61
C ARG A 73 4.26 -7.40 -17.54
N ALA A 74 3.64 -7.28 -16.38
CA ALA A 74 4.17 -6.57 -15.23
C ALA A 74 4.20 -7.50 -14.02
N ASP A 75 5.29 -7.44 -13.27
CA ASP A 75 5.39 -8.05 -11.95
C ASP A 75 4.93 -7.01 -10.92
N ILE A 76 3.70 -7.19 -10.43
CA ILE A 76 3.07 -6.26 -9.49
C ILE A 76 3.77 -6.23 -8.14
N LEU A 77 4.33 -7.36 -7.70
CA LEU A 77 5.01 -7.45 -6.40
C LEU A 77 6.37 -6.77 -6.49
N ALA A 78 7.10 -6.98 -7.59
CA ALA A 78 8.31 -6.23 -7.87
C ALA A 78 8.08 -4.71 -7.89
N ILE A 79 6.99 -4.25 -8.53
CA ILE A 79 6.61 -2.83 -8.53
C ILE A 79 6.32 -2.34 -7.10
N GLN A 80 5.56 -3.12 -6.33
CA GLN A 80 5.23 -2.79 -4.93
C GLN A 80 6.48 -2.66 -4.07
N SER A 81 7.40 -3.63 -4.12
CA SER A 81 8.63 -3.63 -3.33
C SER A 81 9.58 -2.51 -3.76
N TYR A 82 9.64 -2.22 -5.05
CA TYR A 82 10.40 -1.07 -5.54
C TYR A 82 9.83 0.26 -5.04
N LEU A 83 8.51 0.49 -5.14
CA LEU A 83 7.91 1.71 -4.62
C LEU A 83 8.06 1.82 -3.10
N ALA A 84 7.92 0.73 -2.36
CA ALA A 84 8.20 0.69 -0.93
C ALA A 84 9.62 1.18 -0.64
N SER A 85 10.61 0.69 -1.38
CA SER A 85 12.01 1.06 -1.16
C SER A 85 12.31 2.53 -1.45
N GLN A 86 11.56 3.16 -2.39
CA GLN A 86 11.75 4.55 -2.79
C GLN A 86 10.94 5.55 -1.96
N VAL A 87 9.71 5.19 -1.58
CA VAL A 87 8.76 6.09 -0.92
C VAL A 87 8.86 5.99 0.60
N ILE A 88 9.00 4.76 1.10
CA ILE A 88 9.08 4.49 2.54
C ILE A 88 10.53 4.71 2.99
N GLY A 89 11.46 3.96 2.39
CA GLY A 89 12.89 4.06 2.64
C GLY A 89 13.34 3.34 3.92
N LYS A 90 14.58 3.64 4.34
CA LYS A 90 15.13 3.27 5.64
C LYS A 90 14.63 4.22 6.72
N ASP A 91 14.86 3.86 7.98
CA ASP A 91 14.45 4.68 9.14
C ASP A 91 15.14 6.06 9.18
N ASP A 92 16.24 6.23 8.46
CA ASP A 92 16.93 7.52 8.26
C ASP A 92 16.26 8.43 7.21
N GLY A 93 15.15 8.00 6.61
CA GLY A 93 14.42 8.73 5.58
C GLY A 93 15.03 8.66 4.19
N THR A 94 16.11 7.89 3.99
CA THR A 94 16.74 7.68 2.67
C THR A 94 16.10 6.49 1.93
N SER A 95 16.14 6.51 0.60
CA SER A 95 15.71 5.35 -0.20
C SER A 95 16.50 4.10 0.21
N ALA A 96 15.81 2.96 0.33
CA ALA A 96 16.48 1.69 0.61
C ALA A 96 17.29 1.18 -0.60
N VAL A 97 17.04 1.74 -1.80
CA VAL A 97 17.84 1.52 -3.01
C VAL A 97 18.91 2.60 -3.11
N GLY A 98 20.16 2.19 -3.29
CA GLY A 98 21.27 3.10 -3.59
C GLY A 98 21.12 3.78 -4.97
N PRO A 99 22.06 4.65 -5.37
CA PRO A 99 22.06 5.29 -6.70
C PRO A 99 22.27 4.30 -7.86
N ASP A 100 22.60 3.04 -7.55
CA ASP A 100 22.88 1.97 -8.49
C ASP A 100 21.64 1.54 -9.30
N PRO A 101 21.83 0.94 -10.49
CA PRO A 101 20.73 0.43 -11.28
C PRO A 101 19.91 -0.57 -10.46
N VAL A 102 18.59 -0.38 -10.49
CA VAL A 102 17.60 -1.26 -9.87
C VAL A 102 17.92 -2.71 -10.26
N PRO A 103 18.05 -3.65 -9.31
CA PRO A 103 18.26 -5.05 -9.63
C PRO A 103 17.21 -5.51 -10.64
N SER A 104 17.65 -6.12 -11.74
CA SER A 104 16.76 -6.62 -12.79
C SER A 104 15.86 -7.78 -12.34
N GLN A 105 16.02 -8.23 -11.09
CA GLN A 105 15.28 -9.33 -10.46
C GLN A 105 14.98 -8.92 -9.02
N PHE A 106 13.70 -8.69 -8.73
CA PHE A 106 13.19 -8.67 -7.36
C PHE A 106 12.94 -10.11 -6.90
N PRO A 107 12.85 -10.37 -5.58
CA PRO A 107 12.54 -11.71 -5.08
C PRO A 107 11.25 -12.21 -5.73
N THR A 108 11.31 -13.34 -6.44
CA THR A 108 10.13 -13.98 -6.99
C THR A 108 9.30 -14.53 -5.84
N SER A 109 8.02 -14.15 -5.77
CA SER A 109 7.10 -14.64 -4.73
C SER A 109 7.00 -16.16 -4.75
N VAL A 110 7.25 -16.82 -3.62
CA VAL A 110 7.05 -18.27 -3.45
C VAL A 110 5.59 -18.51 -3.09
N GLY A 111 4.74 -18.82 -4.07
CA GLY A 111 3.31 -19.09 -3.87
C GLY A 111 2.34 -18.01 -4.38
N GLY A 112 2.83 -16.79 -4.62
CA GLY A 112 2.11 -15.71 -5.31
C GLY A 112 0.80 -15.27 -4.62
N VAL A 113 0.06 -14.41 -5.31
CA VAL A 113 -1.21 -13.84 -4.80
C VAL A 113 -2.27 -14.93 -4.55
N GLU A 114 -2.25 -16.04 -5.29
CA GLU A 114 -3.22 -17.13 -5.12
C GLU A 114 -3.01 -17.90 -3.80
N GLY A 115 -1.76 -18.20 -3.42
CA GLY A 115 -1.45 -18.84 -2.14
C GLY A 115 -1.82 -17.95 -0.95
N PHE A 116 -1.56 -16.64 -1.07
CA PHE A 116 -1.94 -15.65 -0.08
C PHE A 116 -3.47 -15.56 0.10
N LEU A 117 -4.24 -15.55 -1.00
CA LEU A 117 -5.70 -15.56 -0.97
C LEU A 117 -6.28 -16.81 -0.29
N GLY A 118 -5.68 -17.98 -0.54
CA GLY A 118 -6.10 -19.22 0.12
C GLY A 118 -5.96 -19.13 1.65
N TRP A 119 -4.86 -18.57 2.13
CA TRP A 119 -4.65 -18.32 3.55
C TRP A 119 -5.60 -17.25 4.11
N LEU A 120 -5.83 -16.18 3.37
CA LEU A 120 -6.77 -15.13 3.77
C LEU A 120 -8.24 -15.61 3.74
N GLY A 121 -8.53 -16.79 3.19
CA GLY A 121 -9.85 -17.42 3.24
C GLY A 121 -10.17 -18.16 4.54
N ASP A 122 -9.16 -18.54 5.34
CA ASP A 122 -9.33 -19.41 6.52
C ASP A 122 -9.40 -18.56 7.80
N ASP A 123 -10.61 -18.46 8.39
CA ASP A 123 -11.02 -17.85 9.69
C ASP A 123 -10.62 -16.38 10.02
N ALA A 124 -11.49 -15.65 10.74
CA ALA A 124 -11.41 -14.19 10.94
C ALA A 124 -11.22 -13.77 12.42
N HIS A 125 -10.00 -13.41 12.80
CA HIS A 125 -9.61 -12.82 14.10
C HIS A 125 -8.31 -12.00 13.96
N GLN A 126 -7.86 -11.33 15.04
CA GLN A 126 -6.48 -10.84 15.15
C GLN A 126 -5.51 -11.96 14.76
N ILE A 127 -4.60 -11.65 13.83
CA ILE A 127 -3.66 -12.64 13.30
C ILE A 127 -2.36 -12.48 14.07
N ASP A 128 -1.70 -13.60 14.34
CA ASP A 128 -0.34 -13.57 14.87
C ASP A 128 0.59 -12.74 13.97
N ALA A 129 1.15 -11.68 14.54
CA ALA A 129 1.99 -10.72 13.83
C ALA A 129 3.24 -11.39 13.25
N GLN A 130 3.80 -12.40 13.94
CA GLN A 130 4.95 -13.14 13.46
C GLN A 130 4.61 -13.95 12.20
N THR A 131 3.48 -14.65 12.19
CA THR A 131 2.99 -15.38 11.02
C THR A 131 2.79 -14.45 9.82
N VAL A 132 2.19 -13.27 10.03
CA VAL A 132 2.02 -12.27 8.95
C VAL A 132 3.38 -11.74 8.49
N ASN A 133 4.29 -11.46 9.43
CA ASN A 133 5.65 -11.01 9.13
C ASN A 133 6.37 -12.01 8.22
N GLU A 134 6.38 -13.29 8.59
CA GLU A 134 7.04 -14.33 7.80
C GLU A 134 6.45 -14.47 6.39
N ARG A 135 5.11 -14.45 6.25
CA ARG A 135 4.45 -14.55 4.94
C ARG A 135 4.72 -13.35 4.04
N LEU A 136 4.66 -12.13 4.58
CA LEU A 136 4.86 -10.92 3.80
C LEU A 136 6.34 -10.63 3.49
N HIS A 137 7.27 -11.37 4.10
CA HIS A 137 8.68 -11.40 3.69
C HIS A 137 8.99 -12.52 2.69
N ASN A 138 8.38 -13.70 2.84
CA ASN A 138 8.78 -14.90 2.10
C ASN A 138 7.82 -15.25 0.95
N ASP A 139 6.53 -15.40 1.24
CA ASP A 139 5.53 -15.89 0.28
C ASP A 139 5.11 -14.77 -0.68
N THR A 140 4.85 -13.58 -0.12
CA THR A 140 4.45 -12.36 -0.83
C THR A 140 5.37 -11.22 -0.40
N PRO A 141 6.58 -11.11 -0.98
CA PRO A 141 7.69 -10.29 -0.48
C PRO A 141 7.46 -8.78 -0.71
N ILE A 142 6.49 -8.20 0.00
CA ILE A 142 6.07 -6.81 -0.13
C ILE A 142 6.64 -5.91 0.97
N LEU A 143 7.11 -6.49 2.08
CA LEU A 143 7.80 -5.77 3.14
C LEU A 143 9.26 -5.49 2.76
N LEU A 144 9.80 -4.37 3.25
CA LEU A 144 11.24 -4.13 3.16
C LEU A 144 12.01 -5.11 4.07
N PRO A 145 13.27 -5.43 3.76
CA PRO A 145 14.03 -6.41 4.56
C PRO A 145 14.18 -6.08 6.05
N ASP A 146 14.10 -4.80 6.41
CA ASP A 146 14.18 -4.26 7.76
C ASP A 146 12.81 -3.84 8.33
N GLU A 147 11.72 -4.10 7.61
CA GLU A 147 10.37 -3.72 8.02
C GLU A 147 9.66 -4.85 8.75
N VAL A 148 9.45 -4.70 10.06
CA VAL A 148 8.73 -5.69 10.88
C VAL A 148 7.23 -5.37 11.01
N VAL A 149 6.40 -6.41 11.09
CA VAL A 149 4.96 -6.29 11.45
C VAL A 149 4.80 -6.18 12.96
N ASP A 150 4.08 -5.18 13.43
CA ASP A 150 3.79 -5.02 14.87
C ASP A 150 2.43 -5.60 15.23
N VAL A 151 1.43 -5.33 14.40
CA VAL A 151 0.07 -5.84 14.58
C VAL A 151 -0.60 -6.03 13.23
N ALA A 152 -1.33 -7.13 13.10
CA ALA A 152 -2.14 -7.42 11.93
C ALA A 152 -3.49 -7.97 12.38
N PHE A 153 -4.55 -7.58 11.68
CA PHE A 153 -5.88 -8.09 11.93
C PHE A 153 -6.68 -8.21 10.64
N LYS A 154 -7.61 -9.15 10.65
CA LYS A 154 -8.48 -9.47 9.52
C LYS A 154 -9.87 -8.92 9.77
N CYS A 155 -10.44 -8.25 8.77
CA CYS A 155 -11.86 -7.90 8.76
C CYS A 155 -12.52 -8.52 7.53
N GLY A 156 -13.28 -9.61 7.75
CA GLY A 156 -13.85 -10.36 6.63
C GLY A 156 -12.75 -10.97 5.75
N ARG A 157 -12.65 -10.51 4.49
CA ARG A 157 -11.61 -10.93 3.55
C ARG A 157 -10.41 -9.99 3.51
N ASP A 158 -10.48 -8.86 4.19
CA ASP A 158 -9.46 -7.83 4.12
C ASP A 158 -8.53 -7.94 5.32
N MET A 159 -7.31 -7.44 5.17
CA MET A 159 -6.31 -7.43 6.23
C MET A 159 -5.70 -6.05 6.39
N TYR A 160 -5.63 -5.61 7.64
CA TYR A 160 -4.97 -4.38 8.05
C TYR A 160 -3.68 -4.75 8.76
N VAL A 161 -2.55 -4.26 8.25
CA VAL A 161 -1.21 -4.55 8.77
C VAL A 161 -0.54 -3.26 9.15
N HIS A 162 -0.21 -3.11 10.43
CA HIS A 162 0.62 -2.01 10.92
C HIS A 162 2.04 -2.54 11.08
N THR A 163 2.97 -1.91 10.38
CA THR A 163 4.39 -2.24 10.40
C THR A 163 5.18 -1.14 11.09
N SER A 164 6.47 -1.40 11.32
CA SER A 164 7.45 -0.40 11.75
C SER A 164 7.44 0.87 10.90
N LYS A 165 7.00 0.80 9.63
CA LYS A 165 7.16 1.90 8.65
C LYS A 165 5.88 2.42 8.01
N ARG A 166 4.83 1.60 7.88
CA ARG A 166 3.57 1.97 7.19
C ARG A 166 2.36 1.27 7.79
N MET A 167 1.20 1.79 7.44
CA MET A 167 -0.03 1.00 7.37
C MET A 167 -0.10 0.37 5.98
N LEU A 168 -0.32 -0.94 5.94
CA LEU A 168 -0.52 -1.72 4.74
C LEU A 168 -1.93 -2.31 4.78
N PHE A 169 -2.72 -1.96 3.78
CA PHE A 169 -4.07 -2.46 3.58
C PHE A 169 -4.04 -3.51 2.48
N VAL A 170 -4.60 -4.68 2.78
CA VAL A 170 -4.76 -5.76 1.81
C VAL A 170 -6.25 -6.00 1.62
N ASP A 171 -6.79 -5.44 0.55
CA ASP A 171 -8.22 -5.48 0.22
C ASP A 171 -8.45 -6.57 -0.84
N VAL A 172 -9.31 -7.54 -0.52
CA VAL A 172 -9.74 -8.57 -1.46
C VAL A 172 -11.02 -8.12 -2.15
N GLN A 173 -10.83 -7.62 -3.37
CA GLN A 173 -11.87 -7.01 -4.16
C GLN A 173 -12.67 -8.00 -5.02
N GLY A 174 -13.87 -7.53 -5.39
CA GLY A 174 -14.74 -8.15 -6.38
C GLY A 174 -15.50 -9.37 -5.86
N TRP A 175 -16.51 -9.76 -6.63
CA TRP A 175 -17.40 -10.88 -6.27
C TRP A 175 -16.62 -12.20 -6.17
N THR A 176 -15.68 -12.45 -7.10
CA THR A 176 -14.90 -13.70 -7.11
C THR A 176 -13.75 -13.70 -6.10
N GLY A 177 -13.41 -12.56 -5.48
CA GLY A 177 -12.32 -12.44 -4.51
C GLY A 177 -10.93 -12.74 -5.07
N LYS A 178 -10.75 -12.68 -6.40
CA LYS A 178 -9.45 -12.97 -7.04
C LYS A 178 -8.60 -11.73 -7.29
N LYS A 179 -9.11 -10.56 -6.93
CA LYS A 179 -8.47 -9.27 -7.11
C LYS A 179 -8.02 -8.80 -5.74
N VAL A 180 -6.75 -8.46 -5.58
CA VAL A 180 -6.18 -8.02 -4.30
C VAL A 180 -5.46 -6.71 -4.50
N GLU A 181 -5.83 -5.69 -3.74
CA GLU A 181 -5.13 -4.41 -3.68
C GLU A 181 -4.22 -4.37 -2.45
N TYR A 182 -2.95 -4.05 -2.66
CA TYR A 182 -1.96 -3.83 -1.60
C TYR A 182 -1.66 -2.33 -1.50
N GLN A 183 -2.38 -1.61 -0.63
CA GLN A 183 -2.20 -0.18 -0.44
C GLN A 183 -1.24 0.12 0.72
N SER A 184 -0.23 0.93 0.46
CA SER A 184 0.79 1.33 1.43
C SER A 184 0.69 2.81 1.76
N VAL A 185 0.62 3.11 3.06
CA VAL A 185 0.56 4.47 3.60
C VAL A 185 1.65 4.63 4.66
N PRO A 186 2.78 5.29 4.34
CA PRO A 186 3.88 5.51 5.27
C PRO A 186 3.43 6.24 6.54
N LEU A 187 3.88 5.78 7.71
CA LEU A 187 3.51 6.37 8.99
C LEU A 187 3.96 7.83 9.12
N LYS A 188 5.09 8.20 8.51
CA LYS A 188 5.60 9.58 8.46
C LYS A 188 4.66 10.60 7.80
N PHE A 189 3.65 10.15 7.06
CA PHE A 189 2.62 11.01 6.46
C PHE A 189 1.29 10.96 7.19
N CYS A 190 1.16 10.13 8.24
CA CYS A 190 -0.02 10.11 9.08
C CYS A 190 0.07 11.25 10.10
N THR A 191 -0.96 12.10 10.13
CA THR A 191 -0.96 13.36 10.89
C THR A 191 -1.83 13.30 12.15
N GLY A 192 -2.69 12.29 12.26
CA GLY A 192 -3.55 12.09 13.42
C GLY A 192 -4.39 10.83 13.27
N PHE A 193 -5.06 10.44 14.34
CA PHE A 193 -5.99 9.32 14.30
C PHE A 193 -7.11 9.50 15.33
N GLU A 194 -8.22 8.82 15.09
CA GLU A 194 -9.41 8.78 15.92
C GLU A 194 -9.81 7.32 16.11
N VAL A 195 -10.31 7.00 17.29
CA VAL A 195 -10.81 5.67 17.62
C VAL A 195 -12.21 5.85 18.22
N GLU A 196 -13.20 5.22 17.61
CA GLU A 196 -14.59 5.24 18.05
C GLU A 196 -15.01 3.81 18.38
N THR A 197 -15.35 3.57 19.65
CA THR A 197 -15.74 2.26 20.13
C THR A 197 -17.19 1.95 19.81
N ALA A 198 -17.47 0.68 19.51
CA ALA A 198 -18.81 0.10 19.42
C ALA A 198 -19.73 0.56 20.57
N GLY A 199 -20.92 1.09 20.22
CA GLY A 199 -21.99 1.39 21.18
C GLY A 199 -22.73 0.12 21.63
N TYR A 200 -23.69 0.25 22.56
CA TYR A 200 -24.41 -0.90 23.14
C TYR A 200 -25.14 -1.79 22.11
N LEU A 201 -25.51 -1.25 20.95
CA LEU A 201 -26.25 -1.96 19.88
C LEU A 201 -25.43 -2.21 18.61
N ASP A 202 -24.31 -1.52 18.41
CA ASP A 202 -23.52 -1.58 17.19
C ASP A 202 -22.20 -2.29 17.48
N ARG A 203 -21.87 -3.34 16.73
CA ARG A 203 -20.75 -4.24 17.04
C ARG A 203 -19.45 -3.84 16.36
N ASP A 204 -19.37 -2.68 15.75
CA ASP A 204 -18.20 -2.28 14.99
C ASP A 204 -17.53 -1.09 15.66
N CYS A 205 -16.20 -1.14 15.70
CA CYS A 205 -15.33 -0.07 16.14
C CYS A 205 -14.72 0.56 14.89
N ASP A 206 -14.71 1.89 14.84
CA ASP A 206 -14.13 2.63 13.73
C ASP A 206 -12.78 3.19 14.13
N ILE A 207 -11.77 2.99 13.29
CA ILE A 207 -10.53 3.73 13.38
C ILE A 207 -10.38 4.61 12.15
N ARG A 208 -10.09 5.88 12.37
CA ARG A 208 -9.85 6.85 11.31
C ARG A 208 -8.45 7.37 11.44
N VAL A 209 -7.66 7.32 10.37
CA VAL A 209 -6.30 7.87 10.34
C VAL A 209 -6.25 9.01 9.34
N HIS A 210 -5.83 10.18 9.81
CA HIS A 210 -5.61 11.37 9.00
C HIS A 210 -4.24 11.28 8.32
N VAL A 211 -4.18 11.64 7.05
CA VAL A 211 -2.95 11.55 6.24
C VAL A 211 -2.72 12.88 5.51
N ASP A 212 -1.46 13.33 5.45
CA ASP A 212 -1.00 14.40 4.56
C ASP A 212 -1.06 13.95 3.10
N CYS A 213 -2.27 13.78 2.58
CA CYS A 213 -2.54 13.35 1.22
C CYS A 213 -3.88 13.92 0.75
N PRO A 214 -3.90 14.90 -0.17
CA PRO A 214 -5.13 15.62 -0.52
C PRO A 214 -6.30 14.76 -1.00
N ASN A 215 -6.03 13.64 -1.66
CA ASN A 215 -7.02 12.70 -2.20
C ASN A 215 -7.17 11.41 -1.36
N LEU A 216 -6.47 11.31 -0.23
CA LEU A 216 -6.54 10.19 0.70
C LEU A 216 -6.37 10.73 2.13
N SER A 217 -7.06 11.82 2.45
CA SER A 217 -6.84 12.57 3.69
C SER A 217 -7.34 11.86 4.93
N LEU A 218 -8.24 10.88 4.77
CA LEU A 218 -8.80 10.09 5.85
C LEU A 218 -8.90 8.63 5.40
N ILE A 219 -8.32 7.72 6.18
CA ILE A 219 -8.44 6.28 5.99
C ILE A 219 -9.31 5.74 7.11
N LYS A 220 -10.41 5.06 6.74
CA LYS A 220 -11.31 4.39 7.68
C LYS A 220 -10.99 2.90 7.72
N GLN A 221 -10.90 2.35 8.92
CA GLN A 221 -10.76 0.92 9.17
C GLN A 221 -12.00 0.50 9.97
N ASP A 222 -12.84 -0.32 9.35
CA ASP A 222 -14.02 -0.87 9.99
C ASP A 222 -13.62 -2.17 10.68
N ILE A 223 -13.59 -2.17 12.01
CA ILE A 223 -13.10 -3.28 12.82
C ILE A 223 -14.26 -3.89 13.59
N ARG A 224 -14.53 -5.18 13.40
CA ARG A 224 -15.53 -5.86 14.22
C ARG A 224 -15.05 -5.91 15.67
N SER A 225 -15.84 -5.41 16.62
CA SER A 225 -15.48 -5.28 18.05
C SER A 225 -15.02 -6.58 18.71
N ASN A 226 -15.46 -7.73 18.19
CA ASN A 226 -15.11 -9.05 18.73
C ASN A 226 -13.77 -9.59 18.20
N SER A 227 -13.18 -8.95 17.18
CA SER A 227 -12.03 -9.48 16.44
C SER A 227 -10.69 -8.86 16.83
N VAL A 228 -10.68 -7.67 17.45
CA VAL A 228 -9.46 -6.89 17.70
C VAL A 228 -9.59 -6.12 19.01
N ASP A 229 -8.52 -6.11 19.79
CA ASP A 229 -8.38 -5.19 20.93
C ASP A 229 -8.12 -3.76 20.42
N VAL A 230 -9.18 -2.96 20.41
CA VAL A 230 -9.15 -1.57 19.95
C VAL A 230 -8.24 -0.68 20.80
N PHE A 231 -8.06 -1.00 22.08
CA PHE A 231 -7.14 -0.27 22.94
C PHE A 231 -5.69 -0.62 22.63
N GLN A 232 -5.39 -1.88 22.29
CA GLN A 232 -4.06 -2.25 21.81
C GLN A 232 -3.71 -1.49 20.53
N LEU A 233 -4.66 -1.38 19.60
CA LEU A 233 -4.45 -0.67 18.33
C LEU A 233 -4.29 0.83 18.54
N GLN A 234 -5.10 1.44 19.42
CA GLN A 234 -4.95 2.83 19.85
C GLN A 234 -3.56 3.10 20.43
N ASN A 235 -3.08 2.24 21.34
CA ASN A 235 -1.76 2.38 21.95
C ASN A 235 -0.64 2.22 20.91
N THR A 236 -0.79 1.29 19.97
CA THR A 236 0.19 1.05 18.90
C THR A 236 0.30 2.26 17.98
N LEU A 237 -0.83 2.82 17.55
CA LEU A 237 -0.87 4.04 16.74
C LEU A 237 -0.30 5.25 17.48
N ALA A 238 -0.67 5.43 18.76
CA ALA A 238 -0.14 6.51 19.59
C ALA A 238 1.40 6.42 19.70
N ALA A 239 1.93 5.24 20.02
CA ALA A 239 3.36 5.02 20.17
C ALA A 239 4.13 5.31 18.87
N LYS A 240 3.57 4.93 17.72
CA LYS A 240 4.21 5.10 16.41
C LYS A 240 4.12 6.53 15.89
N LEU A 241 2.94 7.14 15.92
CA LEU A 241 2.75 8.48 15.38
C LEU A 241 3.42 9.55 16.23
N ALA A 242 3.64 9.30 17.52
CA ALA A 242 4.43 10.18 18.39
C ALA A 242 5.94 10.19 18.08
N GLN A 243 6.47 9.15 17.42
CA GLN A 243 7.90 9.05 17.09
C GLN A 243 8.30 9.85 15.85
N PHE A 244 7.34 10.23 15.01
CA PHE A 244 7.62 11.04 13.84
C PHE A 244 7.49 12.52 14.21
N PRO A 245 8.58 13.30 14.27
CA PRO A 245 8.46 14.74 14.40
C PRO A 245 7.66 15.26 13.22
N GLN A 246 6.55 15.93 13.51
CA GLN A 246 5.73 16.59 12.49
C GLN A 246 6.64 17.60 11.79
N LEU A 247 6.97 17.33 10.52
CA LEU A 247 7.78 18.23 9.70
C LEU A 247 6.89 19.44 9.36
N PHE A 248 7.05 20.53 10.12
CA PHE A 248 6.46 21.83 9.84
C PHE A 248 7.11 22.50 8.62
#